data_AF-A0A078HTG7-F1
#
_entry.id   AF-A0A078HTG7-F1
#
_cell.length_a   1.000
_cell.length_b   1.000
_cell.length_c   1.000
_cell.angle_alpha   90.00
_cell.angle_beta   90.00
_cell.angle_gamma   90.00
#
_symmetry.space_group_name_H-M   'P 1'
#
loop_
_entity.id
_entity.type
_entity.pdbx_description
1 polymer ?
#
loop_
_entity_poly.entity_id
_entity_poly.type
_entity_poly.pdbx_seq_one_letter_code
_entity_poly.pdbx_strand_id
1 'polypeptide(L)'
;MRMIQRLGMLSSVKGFPKDPKEASGRNLLCGKNILINMSIHAAYVKAIRSAQHFIYIVNQYFLGSSFNWDSNKDLGANNLIPIEMALKIANKIRAREKFAAYIVIPMWPEGAPTSNPIQRILYWQHKTMQMVYQTIHKALVEVGLDGQYEPQDFII
;
A
#
# COMPACT_ATOMS: atom_id res chain seq x y z
N MET A 1 18.97 46.78 -3.69
CA MET A 1 19.53 45.63 -2.96
C MET A 1 18.57 45.22 -1.84
N ARG A 2 17.68 44.25 -2.09
CA ARG A 2 16.93 43.52 -1.04
C ARG A 2 16.89 42.05 -1.46
N MET A 3 17.38 41.20 -0.56
CA MET A 3 17.56 39.78 -0.72
C MET A 3 16.23 39.09 -1.04
N ILE A 4 16.18 38.39 -2.18
CA ILE A 4 15.20 37.32 -2.40
C ILE A 4 15.65 36.18 -1.47
N GLN A 5 14.92 36.03 -0.37
CA GLN A 5 15.07 34.89 0.53
C GLN A 5 14.81 33.63 -0.30
N ARG A 6 15.87 32.91 -0.69
CA ARG A 6 15.74 31.56 -1.23
C ARG A 6 15.10 30.72 -0.13
N LEU A 7 13.80 30.47 -0.24
CA LEU A 7 13.11 29.44 0.53
C LEU A 7 13.85 28.13 0.27
N GLY A 8 14.76 27.77 1.17
CA GLY A 8 15.43 26.48 1.14
C GLY A 8 14.37 25.40 1.28
N MET A 9 14.34 24.45 0.34
CA MET A 9 13.50 23.26 0.46
C MET A 9 13.88 22.54 1.76
N LEU A 10 13.00 22.61 2.77
CA LEU A 10 13.12 21.84 4.01
C LEU A 10 13.20 20.36 3.62
N SER A 11 14.30 19.70 3.95
CA SER A 11 14.54 18.30 3.62
C SER A 11 15.17 17.56 4.80
N SER A 12 14.74 16.32 5.02
CA SER A 12 15.30 15.42 6.04
C SER A 12 16.66 14.83 5.65
N VAL A 13 17.10 15.05 4.40
CA VAL A 13 18.31 14.46 3.82
C VAL A 13 19.10 15.53 3.07
N LYS A 14 20.40 15.61 3.32
CA LYS A 14 21.33 16.45 2.55
C LYS A 14 21.80 15.73 1.29
N GLY A 15 22.10 16.48 0.23
CA GLY A 15 22.71 15.95 -1.00
C GLY A 15 21.74 15.49 -2.08
N PHE A 16 20.43 15.68 -1.90
CA PHE A 16 19.48 15.56 -3.00
C PHE A 16 19.71 16.66 -4.05
N PRO A 17 19.55 16.33 -5.34
CA PRO A 17 19.74 17.30 -6.41
C PRO A 17 18.77 18.47 -6.28
N LYS A 18 19.16 19.66 -6.74
CA LYS A 18 18.28 20.85 -6.68
C LYS A 18 17.44 21.01 -7.95
N ASP A 19 17.92 20.46 -9.06
CA ASP A 19 17.21 20.46 -10.34
C ASP A 19 16.17 19.31 -10.35
N PRO A 20 14.87 19.62 -10.56
CA PRO A 20 13.83 18.61 -10.73
C PRO A 20 14.14 17.56 -11.81
N LYS A 21 14.85 17.93 -12.89
CA LYS A 21 15.22 16.99 -13.97
C LYS A 21 16.21 15.94 -13.48
N GLU A 22 17.23 16.35 -12.72
CA GLU A 22 18.19 15.43 -12.11
C GLU A 22 17.52 14.58 -11.02
N ALA A 23 16.55 15.15 -10.30
CA ALA A 23 15.76 14.42 -9.30
C ALA A 23 14.97 13.26 -9.93
N SER A 24 14.29 13.51 -11.06
CA SER A 24 13.57 12.45 -11.80
C SER A 24 14.53 11.37 -12.31
N GLY A 25 15.72 11.73 -12.78
CA GLY A 25 16.77 10.78 -13.18
C GLY A 25 17.26 9.87 -12.04
N ARG A 26 17.05 10.28 -10.78
CA ARG A 26 17.37 9.48 -9.57
C ARG A 26 16.13 8.84 -8.93
N ASN A 27 15.00 8.77 -9.65
CA ASN A 27 13.72 8.25 -9.16
C ASN A 27 13.19 8.99 -7.91
N LEU A 28 13.52 10.28 -7.77
CA LEU A 28 12.95 11.15 -6.76
C LEU A 28 11.71 11.84 -7.31
N LEU A 29 10.64 11.84 -6.52
CA LEU A 29 9.41 12.58 -6.83
C LEU A 29 9.51 14.00 -6.30
N CYS A 30 8.93 14.96 -7.01
CA CYS A 30 8.77 16.32 -6.54
C CYS A 30 7.34 16.51 -6.02
N GLY A 31 7.18 16.87 -4.75
CA GLY A 31 5.87 17.17 -4.15
C GLY A 31 5.96 18.40 -3.26
N LYS A 32 4.98 19.31 -3.32
CA LYS A 32 4.88 20.52 -2.47
C LYS A 32 6.25 21.19 -2.14
N ASN A 33 7.08 21.42 -3.16
CA ASN A 33 8.41 22.03 -3.05
C ASN A 33 9.44 21.23 -2.22
N ILE A 34 9.29 19.91 -2.12
CA ILE A 34 10.26 18.98 -1.55
C ILE A 34 10.51 17.80 -2.49
N LEU A 35 11.72 17.23 -2.40
CA LEU A 35 12.05 15.98 -3.09
C LEU A 35 11.81 14.79 -2.17
N ILE A 36 11.13 13.78 -2.70
CA ILE A 36 10.64 12.61 -1.96
C ILE A 36 11.25 11.36 -2.59
N ASN A 37 11.92 10.55 -1.78
CA ASN A 37 12.39 9.24 -2.18
C ASN A 37 11.31 8.19 -1.88
N MET A 38 10.79 7.53 -2.92
CA MET A 38 9.77 6.47 -2.81
C MET A 38 10.32 5.08 -3.14
N SER A 39 11.64 4.89 -3.09
CA SER A 39 12.31 3.63 -3.48
C SER A 39 11.82 2.42 -2.70
N ILE A 40 11.56 2.55 -1.39
CA ILE A 40 11.00 1.47 -0.56
C ILE A 40 9.64 1.03 -1.12
N HIS A 41 8.74 1.98 -1.35
CA HIS A 41 7.44 1.70 -1.94
C HIS A 41 7.57 1.04 -3.32
N ALA A 42 8.42 1.60 -4.19
CA ALA A 42 8.64 1.07 -5.52
C ALA A 42 9.22 -0.37 -5.49
N ALA A 43 10.11 -0.66 -4.54
CA ALA A 43 10.66 -1.99 -4.34
C ALA A 43 9.58 -2.99 -3.90
N TYR A 44 8.71 -2.62 -2.96
CA TYR A 44 7.58 -3.46 -2.56
C TYR A 44 6.64 -3.74 -3.74
N VAL A 45 6.23 -2.72 -4.49
CA VAL A 45 5.37 -2.90 -5.68
C VAL A 45 6.02 -3.83 -6.70
N LYS A 46 7.31 -3.63 -6.98
CA LYS A 46 8.06 -4.50 -7.89
C LYS A 46 8.10 -5.94 -7.39
N ALA A 47 8.38 -6.16 -6.10
CA ALA A 47 8.43 -7.47 -5.49
C ALA A 47 7.08 -8.20 -5.62
N ILE A 48 5.98 -7.54 -5.25
CA ILE A 48 4.61 -8.08 -5.34
C ILE A 48 4.26 -8.49 -6.77
N ARG A 49 4.50 -7.60 -7.74
CA ARG A 49 4.22 -7.88 -9.17
C ARG A 49 5.03 -9.07 -9.67
N SER A 50 6.29 -9.18 -9.26
CA SER A 50 7.19 -10.27 -9.67
C SER A 50 6.98 -11.61 -8.96
N ALA A 51 6.28 -11.63 -7.82
CA ALA A 51 6.10 -12.83 -7.00
C ALA A 51 5.43 -13.97 -7.80
N GLN A 52 5.93 -15.20 -7.69
CA GLN A 52 5.40 -16.31 -8.48
C GLN A 52 4.53 -17.29 -7.69
N HIS A 53 4.85 -17.48 -6.41
CA HIS A 53 4.28 -18.57 -5.61
C HIS A 53 3.50 -18.07 -4.39
N PHE A 54 4.09 -17.22 -3.57
CA PHE A 54 3.40 -16.65 -2.41
C PHE A 54 4.06 -15.34 -1.97
N ILE A 55 3.41 -14.64 -1.07
CA ILE A 55 3.94 -13.47 -0.36
C ILE A 55 3.82 -13.71 1.13
N TYR A 56 4.86 -13.40 1.90
CA TYR A 56 4.82 -13.38 3.36
C TYR A 56 5.29 -12.02 3.85
N ILE A 57 4.46 -11.35 4.66
CA ILE A 57 4.74 -10.03 5.20
C ILE A 57 4.52 -10.07 6.72
N VAL A 58 5.50 -9.54 7.45
CA VAL A 58 5.34 -9.17 8.86
C VAL A 58 5.47 -7.65 8.92
N ASN A 59 4.45 -6.96 9.42
CA ASN A 59 4.49 -5.51 9.53
C ASN A 59 3.73 -5.02 10.76
N GLN A 60 4.09 -3.84 11.27
CA GLN A 60 3.37 -3.23 12.38
C GLN A 60 1.99 -2.72 11.95
N TYR A 61 1.87 -2.28 10.69
CA TYR A 61 0.64 -1.75 10.11
C TYR A 61 0.36 -2.36 8.75
N PHE A 62 -0.91 -2.63 8.47
CA PHE A 62 -1.36 -2.96 7.13
C PHE A 62 -2.57 -2.10 6.76
N LEU A 63 -2.30 -0.93 6.19
CA LEU A 63 -3.32 -0.01 5.70
C LEU A 63 -2.83 0.77 4.49
N GLY A 64 -3.72 1.05 3.55
CA GLY A 64 -3.36 1.75 2.33
C GLY A 64 -4.37 1.60 1.22
N SER A 65 -4.02 2.20 0.08
CA SER A 65 -4.84 2.25 -1.12
C SER A 65 -6.24 2.84 -0.85
N SER A 66 -6.31 3.91 -0.05
CA SER A 66 -7.60 4.49 0.38
C SER A 66 -8.49 4.90 -0.78
N PHE A 67 -7.91 5.31 -1.91
CA PHE A 67 -8.63 5.62 -3.14
C PHE A 67 -9.51 4.46 -3.67
N ASN A 68 -9.26 3.22 -3.23
CA ASN A 68 -10.04 2.02 -3.53
C ASN A 68 -10.98 1.56 -2.40
N TRP A 69 -11.04 2.25 -1.25
CA TRP A 69 -12.00 1.93 -0.19
C TRP A 69 -13.43 2.29 -0.60
N ASP A 70 -14.43 1.74 0.07
CA ASP A 70 -15.84 2.06 -0.13
C ASP A 70 -16.22 3.48 0.32
N SER A 71 -15.52 4.01 1.33
CA SER A 71 -15.63 5.38 1.85
C SER A 71 -14.25 5.94 2.22
N ASN A 72 -14.17 7.25 2.53
CA ASN A 72 -12.94 7.92 2.98
C ASN A 72 -11.78 7.84 1.96
N LYS A 73 -12.11 7.92 0.67
CA LYS A 73 -11.15 7.74 -0.44
C LYS A 73 -10.07 8.84 -0.48
N ASP A 74 -10.43 10.02 -0.03
CA ASP A 74 -9.69 11.27 0.03
C ASP A 74 -8.79 11.42 1.28
N LEU A 75 -8.74 10.42 2.15
CA LEU A 75 -7.91 10.41 3.37
C LEU A 75 -6.40 10.45 3.09
N GLY A 76 -5.97 10.10 1.87
CA GLY A 76 -4.59 10.25 1.41
C GLY A 76 -3.65 9.09 1.77
N ALA A 77 -4.17 7.94 2.20
CA ALA A 77 -3.36 6.72 2.39
C ALA A 77 -3.06 6.05 1.04
N ASN A 78 -2.34 6.76 0.17
CA ASN A 78 -2.21 6.45 -1.26
C ASN A 78 -1.14 5.40 -1.60
N ASN A 79 -0.61 4.67 -0.61
CA ASN A 79 0.33 3.59 -0.92
C ASN A 79 -0.39 2.45 -1.68
N LEU A 80 0.33 1.77 -2.59
CA LEU A 80 -0.22 0.79 -3.52
C LEU A 80 -0.13 -0.65 -2.98
N ILE A 81 0.44 -0.83 -1.79
CA ILE A 81 0.82 -2.17 -1.32
C ILE A 81 -0.41 -3.09 -1.18
N PRO A 82 -1.51 -2.68 -0.53
CA PRO A 82 -2.69 -3.53 -0.43
C PRO A 82 -3.35 -3.84 -1.78
N ILE A 83 -3.53 -2.84 -2.66
CA ILE A 83 -4.18 -3.05 -3.95
C ILE A 83 -3.33 -3.93 -4.89
N GLU A 84 -2.00 -3.76 -4.91
CA GLU A 84 -1.11 -4.59 -5.72
C GLU A 84 -1.16 -6.06 -5.27
N MET A 85 -1.23 -6.32 -3.96
CA MET A 85 -1.42 -7.68 -3.45
C MET A 85 -2.77 -8.26 -3.85
N ALA A 86 -3.85 -7.49 -3.70
CA ALA A 86 -5.19 -7.93 -4.08
C ALA A 86 -5.29 -8.26 -5.58
N LEU A 87 -4.75 -7.38 -6.43
CA LEU A 87 -4.70 -7.61 -7.88
C LEU A 87 -3.80 -8.79 -8.25
N LYS A 88 -2.67 -8.98 -7.56
CA LYS A 88 -1.79 -10.12 -7.78
C LYS A 88 -2.52 -11.44 -7.54
N ILE A 89 -3.23 -11.55 -6.41
CA ILE A 89 -4.03 -12.72 -6.06
C ILE A 89 -5.17 -12.91 -7.07
N ALA A 90 -5.93 -11.85 -7.36
CA ALA A 90 -7.02 -11.90 -8.32
C ALA A 90 -6.56 -12.38 -9.71
N ASN A 91 -5.39 -11.93 -10.18
CA ASN A 91 -4.82 -12.38 -11.45
C ASN A 91 -4.40 -13.86 -11.41
N LYS A 92 -3.85 -14.35 -10.29
CA LYS A 92 -3.50 -15.76 -10.11
C LYS A 92 -4.75 -16.65 -10.06
N ILE A 93 -5.82 -16.20 -9.41
CA ILE A 93 -7.14 -16.86 -9.43
C ILE A 93 -7.66 -16.97 -10.86
N ARG A 94 -7.67 -15.87 -11.61
CA ARG A 94 -8.13 -15.88 -13.02
C ARG A 94 -7.31 -16.81 -13.90
N ALA A 95 -6.00 -16.90 -13.66
CA ALA A 95 -5.10 -17.83 -14.35
C ALA A 95 -5.20 -19.28 -13.83
N ARG A 96 -5.98 -19.54 -12.78
CA ARG A 96 -6.05 -20.83 -12.06
C ARG A 96 -4.68 -21.32 -11.56
N GLU A 97 -3.83 -20.38 -11.17
CA GLU A 97 -2.51 -20.65 -10.61
C GLU A 97 -2.55 -20.57 -9.09
N LYS A 98 -1.87 -21.50 -8.43
CA LYS A 98 -1.75 -21.48 -6.96
C LYS A 98 -0.94 -20.26 -6.52
N PHE A 99 -1.54 -19.45 -5.65
CA PHE A 99 -0.87 -18.30 -5.04
C PHE A 99 -1.57 -17.92 -3.74
N ALA A 100 -0.81 -17.59 -2.70
CA ALA A 100 -1.36 -17.10 -1.44
C ALA A 100 -0.50 -15.97 -0.86
N ALA A 101 -1.09 -15.13 -0.02
CA ALA A 101 -0.40 -14.13 0.76
C ALA A 101 -0.68 -14.33 2.25
N TYR A 102 0.34 -14.15 3.08
CA TYR A 102 0.24 -14.25 4.53
C TYR A 102 0.73 -12.94 5.14
N ILE A 103 -0.14 -12.25 5.88
CA ILE A 103 0.12 -10.96 6.49
C ILE A 103 0.02 -11.10 8.00
N VAL A 104 1.17 -11.07 8.67
CA VAL A 104 1.25 -11.07 10.12
C VAL A 104 1.36 -9.63 10.61
N ILE A 105 0.34 -9.20 11.34
CA ILE A 105 0.24 -7.89 11.99
C ILE A 105 -0.11 -8.09 13.47
N PRO A 106 0.25 -7.14 14.36
CA PRO A 106 -0.16 -7.24 15.75
C PRO A 106 -1.69 -7.15 15.89
N MET A 107 -2.24 -7.73 16.96
CA MET A 107 -3.69 -7.70 17.23
C MET A 107 -4.22 -6.26 17.34
N TRP A 108 -3.42 -5.36 17.90
CA TRP A 108 -3.60 -3.92 17.81
C TRP A 108 -2.22 -3.23 17.82
N PRO A 109 -2.10 -2.02 17.27
CA PRO A 109 -0.87 -1.24 17.35
C PRO A 109 -0.49 -0.89 18.79
N GLU A 110 0.77 -0.53 19.02
CA GLU A 110 1.26 -0.16 20.35
C GLU A 110 0.44 1.00 20.98
N GLY A 111 -0.08 0.76 22.19
CA GLY A 111 -0.90 1.72 22.94
C GLY A 111 -2.15 1.09 23.56
N ALA A 112 -2.95 1.91 24.25
CA ALA A 112 -4.22 1.47 24.80
C ALA A 112 -5.22 1.19 23.66
N PRO A 113 -5.79 -0.03 23.55
CA PRO A 113 -6.63 -0.42 22.42
C PRO A 113 -7.93 0.41 22.35
N THR A 114 -8.41 0.92 23.47
CA THR A 114 -9.61 1.78 23.55
C THR A 114 -9.35 3.25 23.22
N SER A 115 -8.09 3.64 22.99
CA SER A 115 -7.76 5.03 22.68
C SER A 115 -8.20 5.42 21.25
N ASN A 116 -8.61 6.67 21.08
CA ASN A 116 -9.07 7.19 19.79
C ASN A 116 -8.07 6.99 18.63
N PRO A 117 -6.75 7.22 18.79
CA PRO A 117 -5.78 7.00 17.71
C PRO A 117 -5.71 5.53 17.27
N ILE A 118 -5.71 4.60 18.22
CA ILE A 118 -5.62 3.17 17.96
C ILE A 118 -6.90 2.66 17.27
N GLN A 119 -8.07 3.08 17.77
CA GLN A 119 -9.35 2.76 17.14
C GLN A 119 -9.43 3.28 15.70
N ARG A 120 -8.91 4.48 15.41
CA ARG A 120 -8.84 4.99 14.03
C ARG A 120 -7.93 4.16 13.14
N ILE A 121 -6.76 3.72 13.64
CA ILE A 121 -5.85 2.87 12.87
C ILE A 121 -6.52 1.52 12.56
N LEU A 122 -7.14 0.89 13.56
CA LEU A 122 -7.88 -0.37 13.38
C LEU A 122 -9.02 -0.20 12.36
N TYR A 123 -9.73 0.92 12.37
CA TYR A 123 -10.76 1.23 11.38
C TYR A 123 -10.19 1.32 9.95
N TRP A 124 -9.05 2.00 9.76
CA TRP A 124 -8.40 2.09 8.44
C TRP A 124 -7.82 0.76 7.96
N GLN A 125 -7.30 -0.04 8.88
CA GLN A 125 -6.88 -1.41 8.60
C GLN A 125 -8.07 -2.26 8.16
N HIS A 126 -9.21 -2.16 8.85
CA HIS A 126 -10.44 -2.86 8.46
C HIS A 126 -10.91 -2.46 7.06
N LYS A 127 -10.95 -1.16 6.74
CA LYS A 127 -11.30 -0.68 5.39
C LYS A 127 -10.35 -1.20 4.31
N THR A 128 -9.06 -1.29 4.63
CA THR A 128 -8.05 -1.89 3.73
C THR A 128 -8.34 -3.36 3.49
N MET A 129 -8.55 -4.15 4.55
CA MET A 129 -8.85 -5.58 4.43
C MET A 129 -10.17 -5.83 3.69
N GLN A 130 -11.20 -5.02 3.96
CA GLN A 130 -12.48 -5.09 3.26
C GLN A 130 -12.29 -4.90 1.74
N MET A 131 -11.53 -3.89 1.33
CA MET A 131 -11.23 -3.65 -0.08
C MET A 131 -10.47 -4.83 -0.72
N VAL A 132 -9.48 -5.39 -0.02
CA VAL A 132 -8.70 -6.54 -0.51
C VAL A 132 -9.61 -7.77 -0.68
N TYR A 133 -10.38 -8.12 0.35
CA TYR A 133 -11.30 -9.27 0.29
C TYR A 133 -12.35 -9.12 -0.79
N GLN A 134 -12.95 -7.93 -0.95
CA GLN A 134 -13.91 -7.67 -2.03
C GLN A 134 -13.28 -7.82 -3.42
N THR A 135 -12.03 -7.42 -3.60
CA THR A 135 -11.32 -7.56 -4.88
C THR A 135 -11.08 -9.02 -5.22
N ILE A 136 -10.67 -9.82 -4.23
CA ILE A 136 -10.45 -11.27 -4.39
C ILE A 136 -11.77 -11.99 -4.63
N HIS A 137 -12.82 -11.68 -3.85
CA HIS A 137 -14.13 -12.29 -4.00
C HIS A 137 -14.72 -12.05 -5.40
N LYS A 138 -14.59 -10.83 -5.95
CA LYS A 138 -15.00 -10.54 -7.33
C LYS A 138 -14.29 -11.43 -8.34
N ALA A 139 -12.98 -11.65 -8.17
CA ALA A 139 -12.22 -12.52 -9.06
C ALA A 139 -12.68 -13.98 -8.97
N LEU A 140 -13.06 -14.46 -7.77
CA LEU A 140 -13.63 -15.80 -7.58
C LEU A 140 -14.97 -15.96 -8.31
N VAL A 141 -15.88 -14.98 -8.15
CA VAL A 141 -17.18 -14.96 -8.85
C VAL A 141 -16.99 -14.96 -10.36
N GLU A 142 -16.07 -14.14 -10.88
CA GLU A 142 -15.77 -14.05 -12.32
C GLU A 142 -15.36 -15.38 -12.95
N VAL A 143 -14.75 -16.28 -12.18
CA VAL A 143 -14.32 -17.61 -12.65
C VAL A 143 -15.18 -18.77 -12.11
N GLY A 144 -16.28 -18.48 -11.41
CA GLY A 144 -17.20 -19.46 -10.85
C GLY A 144 -16.61 -20.33 -9.73
N LEU A 145 -15.75 -19.75 -8.89
CA LEU A 145 -15.07 -20.44 -7.78
C LEU A 145 -15.57 -19.97 -6.39
N ASP A 146 -16.53 -19.06 -6.33
CA ASP A 146 -17.09 -18.46 -5.11
C ASP A 146 -17.90 -19.41 -4.21
N GLY A 147 -18.26 -20.60 -4.70
CA GLY A 147 -18.83 -21.68 -3.88
C GLY A 147 -17.82 -22.74 -3.44
N GLN A 148 -16.56 -22.64 -3.87
CA GLN A 148 -15.49 -23.61 -3.57
C GLN A 148 -14.40 -23.02 -2.70
N TYR A 149 -14.11 -21.74 -2.87
CA TYR A 149 -13.07 -21.03 -2.15
C TYR A 149 -13.62 -19.72 -1.59
N GLU A 150 -13.06 -19.32 -0.46
CA GLU A 150 -13.27 -18.03 0.16
C GLU A 150 -12.03 -17.14 -0.04
N PRO A 151 -12.16 -15.81 0.01
CA PRO A 151 -11.00 -14.92 -0.07
C PRO A 151 -9.88 -15.24 0.94
N GLN A 152 -10.23 -15.75 2.12
CA GLN A 152 -9.31 -16.16 3.19
C GLN A 152 -8.41 -17.34 2.79
N ASP A 153 -8.80 -18.15 1.81
CA ASP A 153 -7.94 -19.22 1.29
C ASP A 153 -6.72 -18.66 0.54
N PHE A 154 -6.76 -17.38 0.14
CA PHE A 154 -5.70 -16.72 -0.61
C PHE A 154 -4.99 -15.62 0.17
N ILE A 155 -5.61 -15.06 1.20
CA ILE A 155 -4.99 -14.05 2.06
C ILE A 155 -5.42 -14.19 3.52
N ILE A 156 -4.43 -14.37 4.40
CA ILE A 156 -4.60 -14.58 5.85
C ILE A 156 -3.85 -13.48 6.60
#